data_AF-X0TGJ2-F1
#
_entry.id   AF-X0TGJ2-F1
#
_cell.length_a   1.000
_cell.length_b   1.000
_cell.length_c   1.000
_cell.angle_alpha   90.00
_cell.angle_beta   90.00
_cell.angle_gamma   90.00
#
_symmetry.space_group_name_H-M   'P 1'
#
loop_
_entity.id
_entity.type
_entity.pdbx_description
1 polymer ?
#
loop_
_entity_poly.entity_id
_entity_poly.type
_entity_poly.pdbx_seq_one_letter_code
_entity_poly.pdbx_strand_id
1 'polypeptide(L)' 'MTDKFTIKVKKSGVLILSTEGKKLEFNAGEALMLLDILKNEESELRKIADEASPMPIKIRI' A
#
# COMPACT_ATOMS: atom_id res chain seq x y z
N MET A 1 7.27 3.24 13.70
CA MET A 1 7.04 3.29 12.24
C MET A 1 6.18 4.52 11.99
N THR A 2 6.68 5.47 11.19
CA THR A 2 5.88 6.62 10.77
C THR A 2 5.22 6.22 9.46
N ASP A 3 3.89 6.16 9.44
CA ASP A 3 3.16 5.86 8.20
C ASP A 3 3.50 6.91 7.15
N LYS A 4 4.08 6.48 6.02
CA LYS A 4 4.50 7.39 4.93
C LYS A 4 3.30 8.02 4.21
N PHE A 5 2.13 7.41 4.33
CA PHE A 5 0.89 7.89 3.74
C PHE A 5 -0.35 7.41 4.51
N THR A 6 -1.45 8.15 4.41
CA THR A 6 -2.77 7.82 4.95
C THR A 6 -3.78 7.68 3.81
N ILE A 7 -4.53 6.59 3.80
CA ILE A 7 -5.61 6.35 2.83
C ILE A 7 -6.96 6.57 3.53
N LYS A 8 -7.84 7.40 2.94
CA LYS A 8 -9.18 7.69 3.45
C LYS A 8 -10.23 7.43 2.38
N VAL A 9 -11.19 6.56 2.67
CA VAL A 9 -12.38 6.37 1.85
C VAL A 9 -13.42 7.43 2.20
N LYS A 10 -13.97 8.11 1.19
CA LYS A 10 -14.99 9.16 1.30
C LYS A 10 -16.13 8.84 0.35
N LYS A 11 -17.25 9.56 0.48
CA LYS A 11 -18.38 9.46 -0.47
C LYS A 11 -17.96 9.73 -1.92
N SER A 12 -16.94 10.57 -2.14
CA SER A 12 -16.43 10.90 -3.47
C SER A 12 -15.43 9.88 -4.04
N GLY A 13 -14.96 8.90 -3.26
CA GLY A 13 -13.93 7.95 -3.65
C GLY A 13 -12.82 7.81 -2.60
N VAL A 14 -11.55 7.86 -3.01
CA VAL A 14 -10.39 7.65 -2.13
C VAL A 14 -9.45 8.85 -2.16
N LEU A 15 -8.98 9.24 -0.98
CA LEU A 15 -7.93 10.24 -0.80
C LEU A 15 -6.70 9.58 -0.18
N ILE A 16 -5.55 9.69 -0.83
CA ILE A 16 -4.25 9.30 -0.29
C ILE A 16 -3.46 10.56 0.06
N LEU A 17 -2.99 10.67 1.29
CA LEU A 17 -2.20 11.79 1.80
C LEU A 17 -0.81 11.30 2.16
N SER A 18 0.24 11.91 1.62
CA SER A 18 1.61 11.69 2.10
C SER A 18 1.94 12.61 3.27
N THR A 19 2.93 12.21 4.08
CA THR A 19 3.47 13.07 5.15
C THR A 19 4.15 14.34 4.63
N GLU A 20 4.51 14.38 3.34
CA GLU A 20 5.09 15.53 2.64
C GLU A 20 4.02 16.51 2.11
N GLY A 21 2.74 16.30 2.42
CA GLY A 21 1.63 17.16 1.99
C GLY A 21 1.15 16.92 0.56
N LYS A 22 1.75 15.97 -0.18
CA LYS A 22 1.22 15.54 -1.49
C LYS A 22 -0.06 14.72 -1.30
N LYS A 23 -1.03 14.90 -2.20
CA LYS A 23 -2.31 14.19 -2.19
C LYS A 23 -2.61 13.56 -3.54
N LEU A 24 -3.24 12.38 -3.51
CA LEU A 24 -3.86 11.74 -4.68
C LEU A 24 -5.34 11.55 -4.37
N GLU A 25 -6.19 11.93 -5.31
CA GLU A 25 -7.64 11.78 -5.23
C GLU A 25 -8.10 10.89 -6.36
N PHE A 26 -8.91 9.88 -6.03
CA PHE A 26 -9.52 8.97 -6.97
C PHE A 26 -11.03 9.03 -6.77
N ASN A 27 -11.79 9.07 -7.86
CA ASN A 27 -13.21 8.78 -7.80
C ASN A 27 -13.44 7.28 -7.50
N ALA A 28 -14.69 6.88 -7.27
CA ALA A 28 -15.00 5.49 -6.91
C ALA A 28 -14.55 4.47 -7.97
N GLY A 29 -14.70 4.77 -9.27
CA GLY A 29 -14.29 3.88 -10.36
C GLY A 29 -12.76 3.77 -10.47
N GLU A 30 -12.05 4.90 -10.38
CA GLU A 30 -10.59 4.92 -10.36
C GLU A 30 -10.01 4.20 -9.14
N ALA A 31 -10.67 4.33 -7.97
CA ALA A 31 -10.26 3.64 -6.75
C ALA A 31 -10.43 2.12 -6.87
N LEU A 32 -11.50 1.65 -7.54
CA LEU A 32 -11.69 0.23 -7.83
C LEU A 32 -10.62 -0.28 -8.80
N MET A 33 -10.30 0.49 -9.85
CA MET A 33 -9.22 0.14 -10.77
C MET A 33 -7.87 0.05 -10.05
N LEU A 34 -7.55 1.01 -9.18
CA LEU A 34 -6.35 0.97 -8.34
C LEU A 34 -6.33 -0.27 -7.45
N LEU A 35 -7.45 -0.62 -6.82
CA LEU A 35 -7.57 -1.80 -5.97
C LEU A 35 -7.32 -3.09 -6.77
N ASP A 36 -7.87 -3.21 -7.96
CA ASP A 36 -7.69 -4.39 -8.81
C ASP A 36 -6.24 -4.54 -9.25
N ILE A 37 -5.57 -3.43 -9.62
CA ILE A 37 -4.12 -3.44 -9.91
C ILE A 37 -3.35 -3.92 -8.68
N LEU A 38 -3.60 -3.35 -7.50
CA LEU A 38 -2.86 -3.72 -6.28
C LEU A 38 -3.08 -5.19 -5.88
N LYS A 39 -4.27 -5.75 -6.08
CA LYS A 39 -4.54 -7.18 -5.86
C LYS A 39 -3.78 -8.07 -6.83
N ASN A 40 -3.69 -7.67 -8.09
CA ASN A 40 -2.95 -8.43 -9.10
C ASN A 40 -1.44 -8.42 -8.82
N GLU A 41 -0.91 -7.31 -8.30
CA GLU A 41 0.51 -7.13 -7.97
C GLU A 41 0.88 -7.65 -6.55
N GLU A 42 -0.10 -8.13 -5.76
CA GLU A 42 0.11 -8.48 -4.35
C GLU A 42 1.21 -9.53 -4.17
N SER A 43 1.26 -10.55 -5.03
CA SER A 43 2.26 -11.62 -4.96
C SER A 43 3.70 -11.09 -5.11
N GLU A 44 3.92 -10.20 -6.07
CA GLU A 44 5.24 -9.60 -6.29
C GLU A 44 5.60 -8.64 -5.16
N LEU A 45 4.64 -7.84 -4.68
CA LEU A 45 4.85 -6.95 -3.53
C LEU A 45 5.25 -7.73 -2.26
N ARG A 46 4.63 -8.89 -2.02
CA ARG A 46 4.99 -9.79 -0.91
C ARG A 46 6.40 -10.34 -1.05
N LYS A 47 6.74 -10.84 -2.24
CA LYS A 47 8.09 -11.34 -2.54
C LYS A 47 9.14 -10.27 -2.29
N ILE A 48 8.92 -9.05 -2.78
CA ILE A 48 9.84 -7.92 -2.57
C ILE A 48 9.96 -7.58 -1.07
N ALA A 49 8.85 -7.62 -0.31
CA ALA A 49 8.88 -7.38 1.13
C ALA A 49 9.66 -8.46 1.89
N ASP A 50 9.51 -9.73 1.49
CA ASP A 50 10.24 -10.86 2.08
C ASP A 50 11.73 -10.79 1.75
N GLU A 51 12.09 -10.43 0.51
CA GLU A 51 13.48 -10.23 0.06
C GLU A 51 14.15 -9.03 0.73
N ALA A 52 13.39 -7.95 0.96
CA ALA A 52 13.87 -6.76 1.66
C ALA A 52 13.91 -6.94 3.19
N SER A 53 13.31 -8.02 3.72
CA SER A 53 13.34 -8.32 5.15
C SER A 53 14.73 -8.84 5.53
N PRO A 54 15.49 -8.13 6.39
CA PRO A 54 16.70 -8.69 6.96
C PRO A 54 16.28 -9.90 7.81
N MET A 55 16.60 -11.11 7.34
CA MET A 55 16.07 -12.40 7.83
C MET A 55 15.72 -12.43 9.33
N PRO A 56 14.55 -12.99 9.72
CA PRO A 56 14.40 -13.46 11.08
C PRO A 56 15.38 -14.62 11.26
N ILE A 57 16.39 -14.44 12.12
CA ILE A 57 17.34 -15.47 12.52
C ILE A 57 16.52 -16.71 12.91
N LYS A 58 16.53 -17.77 12.09
CA LYS A 58 16.01 -19.08 12.49
C LYS A 58 17.01 -19.69 13.45
N ILE A 59 16.93 -19.31 14.73
CA ILE A 59 17.54 -20.13 15.79
C ILE A 59 16.73 -21.42 15.82
N ARG A 60 17.31 -22.49 15.26
CA ARG A 60 16.91 -23.86 15.60
C ARG A 60 17.48 -24.13 16.99
N ILE A 61 16.60 -24.35 17.96
CA ILE A 61 16.93 -25.03 19.23
C ILE A 61 16.61 -26.51 19.01
#